data_AF-A0A920EQH6-F1
#
_entry.id   AF-A0A920EQH6-F1
#
_cell.length_a   1.000
_cell.length_b   1.000
_cell.length_c   1.000
_cell.angle_alpha   90.00
_cell.angle_beta   90.00
_cell.angle_gamma   90.00
#
_symmetry.space_group_name_H-M   'P 1'
#
loop_
_entity.id
_entity.type
_entity.pdbx_description
1 polymer ?
#
loop_
_entity_poly.entity_id
_entity_poly.type
_entity_poly.pdbx_seq_one_letter_code
_entity_poly.pdbx_strand_id
1 'polypeptide(L)'
;MIKVAEELGLNFNGNCEPMSFSEDFAHFSNIIPGCLFLLGNGQSGSGSDPLHSSSYDFNDSLLPIGVKVWSSLVRKLLPKSELQA
;
A
#
# COMPACT_ATOMS: atom_id res chain seq x y z
N MET A 1 0.54 7.49 -6.13
CA MET A 1 0.67 6.02 -6.01
C MET A 1 0.93 5.35 -7.35
N ILE A 2 -0.01 5.37 -8.32
CA ILE A 2 0.14 4.67 -9.62
C ILE A 2 1.48 4.93 -10.31
N LYS A 3 1.86 6.20 -10.51
CA LYS A 3 3.15 6.56 -11.12
C LYS A 3 4.37 5.96 -10.38
N VAL A 4 4.31 5.85 -9.06
CA VAL A 4 5.39 5.21 -8.28
C VAL A 4 5.42 3.71 -8.53
N ALA A 5 4.26 3.05 -8.60
CA ALA A 5 4.18 1.63 -8.93
C ALA A 5 4.74 1.34 -10.34
N GLU A 6 4.39 2.17 -11.32
CA GLU A 6 4.89 2.09 -12.70
C GLU A 6 6.43 2.22 -12.75
N GLU A 7 6.99 3.24 -12.10
CA GLU A 7 8.44 3.47 -12.08
C GLU A 7 9.22 2.38 -11.35
N LEU A 8 8.60 1.76 -10.33
CA LEU A 8 9.18 0.62 -9.62
C LEU A 8 8.99 -0.71 -10.36
N GLY A 9 8.31 -0.72 -11.51
CA GLY A 9 8.03 -1.92 -12.30
C GLY A 9 7.13 -2.92 -11.57
N LEU A 10 6.24 -2.44 -10.70
CA LEU A 10 5.33 -3.28 -9.93
C LEU A 10 4.06 -3.60 -10.72
N ASN A 11 3.50 -4.78 -10.48
CA ASN A 11 2.13 -5.08 -10.91
C ASN A 11 1.14 -4.31 -10.03
N PHE A 12 0.17 -3.62 -10.63
CA PHE A 12 -0.85 -2.87 -9.90
C PHE A 12 -2.21 -2.91 -10.58
N ASN A 13 -3.28 -2.72 -9.80
CA ASN A 13 -4.62 -2.43 -10.30
C ASN A 13 -5.02 -1.02 -9.87
N GLY A 14 -5.12 -0.08 -10.83
CA GLY A 14 -5.55 1.29 -10.56
C GLY A 14 -7.06 1.45 -10.34
N ASN A 15 -7.84 0.43 -10.70
CA ASN A 15 -9.29 0.37 -10.57
C ASN A 15 -9.66 -0.83 -9.68
N CYS A 16 -9.15 -0.82 -8.45
CA CYS A 16 -9.53 -1.82 -7.47
C CYS A 16 -11.02 -1.67 -7.14
N GLU A 17 -11.77 -2.77 -7.18
CA GLU A 17 -13.16 -2.78 -6.72
C GLU A 17 -13.24 -2.38 -5.24
N PRO A 18 -14.32 -1.71 -4.81
CA PRO A 18 -14.53 -1.37 -3.41
C PRO A 18 -14.51 -2.63 -2.53
N MET A 19 -13.85 -2.52 -1.39
CA MET A 19 -13.79 -3.60 -0.40
C MET A 19 -14.89 -3.42 0.65
N SER A 20 -15.42 -4.51 1.18
CA SER A 20 -16.50 -4.49 2.17
C SER A 20 -16.04 -4.26 3.61
N PHE A 21 -14.73 -4.27 3.86
CA PHE A 21 -14.19 -3.98 5.19
C PHE A 21 -14.24 -2.48 5.49
N SER A 22 -14.40 -2.15 6.76
CA SER A 22 -14.25 -0.77 7.27
C SER A 22 -12.79 -0.48 7.58
N GLU A 23 -12.36 0.78 7.38
CA GLU A 23 -11.03 1.27 7.78
C GLU A 23 -11.17 2.69 8.31
N ASP A 24 -10.56 2.99 9.46
CA ASP A 24 -10.69 4.29 10.11
C ASP A 24 -9.93 5.41 9.36
N PHE A 25 -9.03 5.04 8.43
CA PHE A 25 -8.38 5.94 7.48
C PHE A 25 -9.39 6.81 6.69
N ALA A 26 -10.63 6.33 6.53
CA ALA A 26 -11.71 7.11 5.94
C ALA A 26 -11.94 8.45 6.66
N HIS A 27 -11.72 8.53 7.98
CA HIS A 27 -11.80 9.77 8.74
C HIS A 27 -10.75 10.80 8.30
N PHE A 28 -9.53 10.38 7.94
CA PHE A 28 -8.52 11.29 7.37
C PHE A 28 -8.93 11.76 5.97
N SER A 29 -9.43 10.83 5.15
CA SER A 29 -9.86 11.12 3.77
C SER A 29 -11.08 12.06 3.70
N ASN A 30 -11.87 12.15 4.77
CA ASN A 30 -12.95 13.14 4.91
C ASN A 30 -12.44 14.58 5.14
N ILE A 31 -11.18 14.75 5.54
CA ILE A 31 -10.59 16.06 5.88
C ILE A 31 -9.66 16.54 4.77
N ILE A 32 -8.81 15.65 4.25
CA ILE A 32 -7.85 15.95 3.19
C ILE A 32 -7.90 14.88 2.11
N PRO A 33 -7.50 15.18 0.85
CA PRO A 33 -7.38 14.16 -0.19
C PRO A 33 -6.45 13.02 0.26
N GLY A 34 -7.04 11.85 0.50
CA GLY A 34 -6.35 10.64 0.92
C GLY A 34 -6.31 9.59 -0.19
N CYS A 35 -5.39 8.64 -0.07
CA CYS A 35 -5.33 7.46 -0.93
C CYS A 35 -4.95 6.26 -0.08
N LEU A 36 -5.92 5.40 0.21
CA LEU A 36 -5.70 4.07 0.75
C LEU A 36 -5.48 3.11 -0.43
N PHE A 37 -4.47 2.25 -0.34
CA PHE A 37 -4.20 1.23 -1.35
C PHE A 37 -3.94 -0.12 -0.68
N LEU A 38 -4.20 -1.19 -1.41
CA LEU A 38 -3.95 -2.56 -0.97
C LEU A 38 -2.60 -3.05 -1.49
N LEU A 39 -1.85 -3.74 -0.62
CA LEU A 39 -0.64 -4.46 -1.00
C LEU A 39 -0.99 -5.95 -1.15
N GLY A 40 -0.81 -6.50 -2.36
CA GLY A 40 -1.16 -7.88 -2.64
C GLY A 40 -0.29 -8.85 -1.83
N ASN A 41 -0.91 -9.58 -0.89
CA ASN A 41 -0.19 -10.47 0.04
C ASN A 41 0.18 -11.84 -0.58
N GLY A 42 -0.65 -12.32 -1.52
CA GLY A 42 -0.52 -13.62 -2.18
C GLY A 42 -1.88 -14.17 -2.57
N GLN A 43 -1.91 -15.10 -3.52
CA GLN A 43 -3.13 -15.81 -3.93
C GLN A 43 -3.09 -17.30 -3.56
N SER A 44 -1.94 -17.81 -3.15
CA SER A 44 -1.73 -19.20 -2.74
C SER A 44 -0.61 -19.32 -1.71
N GLY A 45 -0.66 -20.39 -0.91
CA GLY A 45 0.36 -20.68 0.10
C GLY A 45 0.32 -19.74 1.30
N SER A 46 1.45 -19.59 2.00
CA SER A 46 1.61 -18.57 3.03
C SER A 46 1.37 -17.19 2.42
N GLY A 47 0.44 -16.44 3.02
CA GLY A 47 0.00 -15.13 2.53
C GLY A 47 -1.34 -15.07 1.79
N SER A 48 -2.01 -16.21 1.51
CA SER A 48 -3.33 -16.22 0.84
C SER A 48 -4.53 -16.13 1.78
N ASP A 49 -4.32 -16.38 3.06
CA ASP A 49 -5.42 -16.38 4.03
C ASP A 49 -5.95 -14.96 4.27
N PRO A 50 -7.26 -14.81 4.49
CA PRO A 50 -7.87 -13.51 4.72
C PRO A 50 -7.41 -12.91 6.05
N LEU A 51 -7.44 -11.57 6.12
CA LEU A 51 -7.30 -10.85 7.37
C LEU A 51 -8.30 -11.41 8.41
N HIS A 52 -7.88 -11.45 9.67
CA HIS A 52 -8.59 -12.06 10.81
C HIS A 52 -8.66 -13.59 10.84
N SER A 53 -8.07 -14.31 9.87
CA SER A 53 -7.89 -15.75 10.01
C SER A 53 -6.92 -16.07 11.16
N SER A 54 -7.17 -17.14 11.92
CA SER A 54 -6.22 -17.65 12.93
C SER A 54 -4.94 -18.21 12.32
N SER A 55 -4.99 -18.58 11.04
CA SER A 55 -3.86 -19.05 10.24
C SER A 55 -3.22 -17.93 9.41
N TYR A 56 -3.63 -16.67 9.60
CA TYR A 56 -3.06 -15.56 8.84
C TYR A 56 -1.54 -15.50 9.04
N ASP A 57 -0.83 -15.51 7.91
CA ASP A 57 0.62 -15.43 7.84
C ASP A 57 0.99 -14.36 6.83
N PHE A 58 1.73 -13.33 7.28
CA PHE A 58 2.08 -12.20 6.43
C PHE A 58 3.26 -12.58 5.52
N ASN A 59 3.21 -12.15 4.25
CA ASN A 59 4.31 -12.42 3.34
C ASN A 59 5.46 -11.43 3.54
N ASP A 60 6.45 -11.79 4.36
CA ASP A 60 7.62 -10.97 4.69
C ASP A 60 8.43 -10.51 3.47
N SER A 61 8.34 -11.22 2.33
CA SER A 61 8.98 -10.80 1.07
C SER A 61 8.43 -9.46 0.56
N LEU A 62 7.29 -9.01 1.07
CA LEU A 62 6.66 -7.74 0.72
C LEU A 62 7.20 -6.55 1.52
N LEU A 63 7.85 -6.77 2.66
CA LEU A 63 8.46 -5.71 3.46
C LEU A 63 9.38 -4.79 2.62
N PRO A 64 10.37 -5.29 1.85
CA PRO A 64 11.20 -4.43 1.03
C PRO A 64 10.44 -3.71 -0.10
N ILE A 65 9.33 -4.29 -0.60
CA ILE A 65 8.49 -3.66 -1.62
C ILE A 65 7.71 -2.49 -0.99
N GLY A 66 7.08 -2.71 0.16
CA GLY A 66 6.35 -1.68 0.90
C GLY A 66 7.24 -0.49 1.25
N VAL A 67 8.46 -0.75 1.76
CA VAL A 67 9.45 0.31 2.05
C VAL A 67 9.82 1.11 0.80
N LYS A 68 10.05 0.44 -0.33
CA LYS A 68 10.38 1.12 -1.60
C LYS A 68 9.22 1.98 -2.11
N VAL A 69 7.99 1.50 -2.02
CA VAL A 69 6.80 2.25 -2.41
C VAL A 69 6.65 3.52 -1.57
N TRP A 70 6.65 3.38 -0.24
CA TRP A 70 6.47 4.52 0.66
C TRP A 70 7.61 5.52 0.58
N SER A 71 8.86 5.07 0.56
CA SER A 71 10.01 5.96 0.42
C SER A 71 10.01 6.71 -0.93
N SER A 72 9.64 6.04 -2.02
CA SER A 72 9.49 6.68 -3.34
C SER A 72 8.36 7.70 -3.38
N LEU A 73 7.23 7.40 -2.72
CA LEU A 73 6.11 8.34 -2.57
C LEU A 73 6.54 9.60 -1.84
N VAL A 74 7.14 9.45 -0.65
CA VAL A 74 7.60 10.56 0.18
C VAL A 74 8.61 11.42 -0.59
N ARG A 75 9.60 10.79 -1.24
CA ARG A 75 10.62 11.51 -2.02
C ARG A 75 10.06 12.31 -3.20
N LYS A 76 8.92 11.89 -3.77
CA LYS A 76 8.27 12.58 -4.89
C LYS A 76 7.29 13.65 -4.45
N LEU A 77 6.56 13.42 -3.37
CA LEU A 77 5.49 14.29 -2.93
C LEU A 77 5.98 15.43 -2.04
N LEU A 78 7.04 15.19 -1.26
CA LEU A 78 7.61 16.23 -0.41
C LEU A 78 8.68 17.04 -1.17
N PRO A 79 8.79 18.36 -0.89
CA PRO A 79 9.90 19.17 -1.36
C PRO A 79 11.25 18.61 -0.91
N LYS A 80 12.29 18.79 -1.73
CA LYS A 80 13.66 18.34 -1.38
C LYS A 80 14.19 18.96 -0.08
N SER A 81 13.74 20.16 0.27
CA SER A 81 14.07 20.84 1.53
C SER A 81 13.55 20.12 2.78
N GLU A 82 12.54 19.28 2.65
CA GLU A 82 11.93 18.54 3.76
C GLU A 82 12.50 17.12 3.93
N LEU A 83 13.40 16.68 3.02
CA LEU A 83 13.99 15.35 3.03
C LEU A 83 15.40 15.32 3.66
N GLN A 84 15.86 16.44 4.22
CA GLN A 84 17.22 16.62 4.78
C GLN A 84 17.25 16.69 6.32
N ALA A 85 16.15 16.33 7.00
CA ALA A 85 16.08 16.21 8.46
C ALA A 85 16.45 14.78 8.93
#